data_AF-A0A398CJV6-F1
#
_entry.id   AF-A0A398CJV6-F1
#
_cell.length_a   1.000
_cell.length_b   1.000
_cell.length_c   1.000
_cell.angle_alpha   90.00
_cell.angle_beta   90.00
_cell.angle_gamma   90.00
#
_symmetry.space_group_name_H-M   'P 1'
#
loop_
_entity.id
_entity.type
_entity.pdbx_description
1 polymer ?
#
loop_
_entity_poly.entity_id
_entity_poly.type
_entity_poly.pdbx_seq_one_letter_code
_entity_poly.pdbx_strand_id
1 'polypeptide(L)'
;MLMWDKPEVVEGLTVYRDHEDRTLYYVLPSVPGFRIDDNGLPVFKFIKYRFPIDRPDGKKGGGFLIADVEFSVPEDKLAKVKEALQERLDEQARNLGQQTPASPVKFGQLSFLRGTASITVLDDGGSLVEKVINPAAPSLYGKMITPFTAELSAEGATLLEQALQGKGAIVQVAYDLWMPVRLPPVKARIWFKAEKFMEFHQEIDVEENFWSEDDYREKISEKFSQREAGGVQIDPGGVVDQKVIGAVRDWALRNWEDRLAKMVLGDIPPVDRDASKWYTEHDFENISRDVISSRVSSFDIKYEEGSIMEWNPSPRGSLPNITTLTGRDGQPFKWEDFSLTVDLDDPFFRQLRVTTRANADFDKLPLNSVEVKIEYKQGRAQHQGIRSSQP
;
A
#
# COMPACT_ATOMS: atom_id res chain seq x y z
N MET A 1 24.80 -7.72 -3.58
CA MET A 1 23.48 -7.15 -3.90
C MET A 1 22.86 -7.90 -5.07
N LEU A 2 21.53 -8.00 -5.12
CA LEU A 2 20.81 -8.65 -6.21
C LEU A 2 21.18 -8.02 -7.57
N MET A 3 21.63 -8.84 -8.51
CA MET A 3 21.89 -8.45 -9.89
C MET A 3 20.58 -8.46 -10.66
N TRP A 4 20.24 -7.36 -11.33
CA TRP A 4 19.04 -7.30 -12.14
C TRP A 4 19.30 -7.86 -13.54
N ASP A 5 19.34 -9.18 -13.62
CA ASP A 5 19.49 -9.95 -14.85
C ASP A 5 18.20 -10.72 -15.18
N LYS A 6 18.26 -11.58 -16.20
CA LYS A 6 17.15 -12.44 -16.56
C LYS A 6 16.89 -13.41 -15.40
N PRO A 7 15.73 -13.35 -14.73
CA PRO A 7 15.44 -14.29 -13.65
C PRO A 7 15.47 -15.73 -14.15
N GLU A 8 16.02 -16.61 -13.33
CA GLU A 8 15.91 -18.05 -13.52
C GLU A 8 14.66 -18.56 -12.81
N VAL A 9 13.98 -19.53 -13.40
CA VAL A 9 12.89 -20.26 -12.73
C VAL A 9 13.40 -21.66 -12.42
N VAL A 10 13.49 -21.99 -11.13
CA VAL A 10 13.96 -23.29 -10.64
C VAL A 10 12.91 -23.80 -9.65
N GLU A 11 12.38 -25.02 -9.87
CA GLU A 11 11.28 -25.58 -9.06
C GLU A 11 10.04 -24.66 -8.92
N GLY A 12 9.78 -23.84 -9.94
CA GLY A 12 8.68 -22.85 -9.95
C GLY A 12 8.94 -21.61 -9.10
N LEU A 13 10.15 -21.42 -8.58
CA LEU A 13 10.59 -20.25 -7.84
C LEU A 13 11.48 -19.35 -8.71
N THR A 14 11.30 -18.04 -8.57
CA THR A 14 12.11 -17.04 -9.27
C THR A 14 13.39 -16.80 -8.49
N VAL A 15 14.54 -16.99 -9.15
CA VAL A 15 15.86 -16.91 -8.54
C VAL A 15 16.71 -15.87 -9.29
N TYR A 16 17.39 -15.04 -8.51
CA TYR A 16 18.37 -14.05 -8.98
C TYR A 16 19.76 -14.36 -8.40
N ARG A 17 20.79 -13.89 -9.08
CA ARG A 17 22.19 -14.03 -8.62
C ARG A 17 22.65 -12.77 -7.91
N ASP A 18 23.67 -12.92 -7.06
CA ASP A 18 24.43 -11.77 -6.60
C ASP A 18 25.35 -11.25 -7.72
N HIS A 19 25.54 -9.94 -7.76
CA HIS A 19 26.39 -9.28 -8.74
C HIS A 19 27.89 -9.59 -8.60
N GLU A 20 28.36 -9.97 -7.41
CA GLU A 20 29.78 -10.19 -7.10
C GLU A 20 30.04 -11.67 -6.78
N ASP A 21 29.23 -12.26 -5.90
CA ASP A 21 29.40 -13.65 -5.47
C ASP A 21 28.59 -14.61 -6.37
N ARG A 22 29.30 -15.36 -7.22
CA ARG A 22 28.70 -16.35 -8.13
C ARG A 22 27.96 -17.49 -7.45
N THR A 23 28.19 -17.71 -6.15
CA THR A 23 27.56 -18.75 -5.33
C THR A 23 26.41 -18.25 -4.47
N LEU A 24 26.18 -16.93 -4.45
CA LEU A 24 25.11 -16.31 -3.68
C LEU A 24 23.90 -16.03 -4.59
N TYR A 25 22.74 -16.51 -4.15
CA TYR A 25 21.48 -16.38 -4.86
C TYR A 25 20.40 -15.76 -3.97
N TYR A 26 19.43 -15.10 -4.59
CA TYR A 26 18.26 -14.53 -3.94
C TYR A 26 17.01 -15.18 -4.53
N VAL A 27 16.19 -15.78 -3.68
CA VAL A 27 14.94 -16.44 -4.10
C VAL A 27 13.78 -15.54 -3.76
N LEU A 28 12.97 -15.17 -4.75
CA LEU A 28 11.77 -14.38 -4.51
C LEU A 28 10.62 -15.28 -4.02
N PRO A 29 9.97 -14.91 -2.91
CA PRO A 29 8.72 -15.53 -2.52
C PRO A 29 7.62 -15.20 -3.53
N SER A 30 6.94 -16.24 -4.04
CA SER A 30 5.91 -16.10 -5.07
C SER A 30 4.52 -16.56 -4.63
N VAL A 31 4.41 -17.20 -3.46
CA VAL A 31 3.16 -17.78 -2.97
C VAL A 31 2.81 -17.17 -1.62
N PRO A 32 1.64 -16.52 -1.46
CA PRO A 32 1.17 -16.08 -0.16
C PRO A 32 0.66 -17.29 0.65
N GLY A 33 0.87 -17.26 1.96
CA GLY A 33 0.33 -18.23 2.91
C GLY A 33 -0.10 -17.57 4.20
N PHE A 34 -0.88 -18.27 5.02
CA PHE A 34 -1.09 -17.84 6.40
C PHE A 34 0.19 -18.04 7.20
N ARG A 35 0.50 -17.08 8.08
CA ARG A 35 1.57 -17.27 9.05
C ARG A 35 1.22 -18.45 9.95
N ILE A 36 2.17 -19.36 10.12
CA ILE A 36 2.06 -20.47 11.07
C ILE A 36 2.74 -20.06 12.37
N ASP A 37 2.08 -20.26 13.52
CA ASP A 37 2.63 -19.99 14.84
C ASP A 37 3.60 -21.10 15.31
N ASP A 38 4.19 -20.91 16.49
CA ASP A 38 5.14 -21.87 17.07
C ASP A 38 4.51 -23.24 17.40
N ASN A 39 3.19 -23.30 17.49
CA ASN A 39 2.43 -24.54 17.71
C ASN A 39 2.13 -25.27 16.41
N GLY A 40 2.40 -24.66 15.25
CA GLY A 40 2.06 -25.21 13.95
C GLY A 40 0.64 -24.88 13.50
N LEU A 41 -0.01 -23.89 14.12
CA LEU A 41 -1.36 -23.45 13.77
C LEU A 41 -1.33 -22.18 12.90
N PRO A 42 -2.18 -22.07 11.87
CA PRO A 42 -2.32 -20.84 11.11
C PRO A 42 -2.91 -19.73 11.98
N VAL A 43 -2.32 -18.55 11.89
CA VAL A 43 -2.82 -17.34 12.58
C VAL A 43 -3.96 -16.76 11.77
N PHE A 44 -5.12 -17.35 11.99
CA PHE A 44 -6.38 -17.05 11.32
C PHE A 44 -7.53 -17.20 12.30
N LYS A 45 -8.46 -16.25 12.32
CA LYS A 45 -9.70 -16.33 13.09
C LYS A 45 -10.84 -15.73 12.30
N PHE A 46 -11.96 -16.45 12.24
CA PHE A 46 -13.21 -15.98 11.69
C PHE A 46 -14.24 -15.81 12.81
N ILE A 47 -14.81 -14.64 12.95
CA ILE A 47 -15.81 -14.32 13.96
C ILE A 47 -17.09 -13.89 13.24
N LYS A 48 -18.19 -14.56 13.50
CA LYS A 48 -19.50 -14.26 12.93
C LYS A 48 -20.50 -13.92 14.03
N TYR A 49 -21.32 -12.92 13.83
CA TYR A 49 -22.44 -12.65 14.74
C TYR A 49 -23.63 -13.55 14.41
N ARG A 50 -24.26 -14.10 15.45
CA ARG A 50 -25.50 -14.88 15.30
C ARG A 50 -26.64 -14.01 14.77
N PHE A 51 -26.75 -12.81 15.30
CA PHE A 51 -27.68 -11.78 14.86
C PHE A 51 -26.89 -10.56 14.39
N PRO A 52 -27.19 -10.00 13.20
CA PRO A 52 -26.51 -8.81 12.71
C PRO A 52 -26.66 -7.64 13.69
N ILE A 53 -25.58 -6.85 13.84
CA ILE A 53 -25.56 -5.71 14.77
C ILE A 53 -25.90 -4.44 14.02
N ASP A 54 -26.86 -3.68 14.52
CA ASP A 54 -27.10 -2.31 14.04
C ASP A 54 -25.95 -1.40 14.48
N ARG A 55 -25.19 -0.87 13.52
CA ARG A 55 -24.11 0.08 13.78
C ARG A 55 -24.64 1.52 13.77
N PRO A 56 -23.92 2.47 14.39
CA PRO A 56 -24.32 3.88 14.43
C PRO A 56 -24.49 4.53 13.04
N ASP A 57 -23.84 3.98 12.02
CA ASP A 57 -23.92 4.40 10.61
C ASP A 57 -25.13 3.80 9.86
N GLY A 58 -25.99 3.02 10.53
CA GLY A 58 -27.17 2.37 9.97
C GLY A 58 -26.89 1.06 9.22
N LYS A 59 -25.62 0.64 9.13
CA LYS A 59 -25.24 -0.63 8.49
C LYS A 59 -25.23 -1.78 9.49
N LYS A 60 -25.40 -3.01 8.98
CA LYS A 60 -25.41 -4.23 9.80
C LYS A 60 -24.04 -4.89 9.82
N GLY A 61 -23.43 -4.99 11.00
CA GLY A 61 -22.19 -5.73 11.21
C GLY A 61 -22.43 -7.25 11.22
N GLY A 62 -21.73 -7.99 10.37
CA GLY A 62 -21.87 -9.45 10.23
C GLY A 62 -20.74 -10.26 10.87
N GLY A 63 -19.53 -9.72 10.91
CA GLY A 63 -18.39 -10.42 11.48
C GLY A 63 -17.03 -9.81 11.17
N PHE A 64 -15.99 -10.53 11.55
CA PHE A 64 -14.58 -10.17 11.33
C PHE A 64 -13.80 -11.38 10.81
N LEU A 65 -12.95 -11.14 9.83
CA LEU A 65 -11.83 -12.01 9.47
C LEU A 65 -10.56 -11.37 10.02
N ILE A 66 -9.77 -12.12 10.78
CA ILE A 66 -8.46 -11.70 11.27
C ILE A 66 -7.44 -12.73 10.80
N ALA A 67 -6.40 -12.32 10.10
CA ALA A 67 -5.38 -13.23 9.61
C ALA A 67 -4.01 -12.55 9.47
N ASP A 68 -2.95 -13.28 9.84
CA ASP A 68 -1.59 -12.88 9.47
C ASP A 68 -1.21 -13.60 8.18
N VAL A 69 -0.80 -12.84 7.17
CA VAL A 69 -0.34 -13.36 5.88
C VAL A 69 1.17 -13.20 5.78
N GLU A 70 1.84 -14.19 5.22
CA GLU A 70 3.25 -14.16 4.89
C GLU A 70 3.49 -14.50 3.42
N PHE A 71 4.59 -13.98 2.88
CA PHE A 71 5.15 -14.43 1.61
C PHE A 71 6.47 -15.14 1.93
N SER A 72 6.43 -16.47 1.94
CA SER A 72 7.58 -17.31 2.24
C SER A 72 7.92 -18.22 1.07
N VAL A 73 9.18 -18.68 1.04
CA VAL A 73 9.60 -19.76 0.15
C VAL A 73 9.41 -21.07 0.92
N PRO A 74 8.63 -22.03 0.41
CA PRO A 74 8.49 -23.34 1.03
C PRO A 74 9.86 -24.02 1.21
N GLU A 75 10.15 -24.54 2.40
CA GLU A 75 11.47 -25.09 2.75
C GLU A 75 11.84 -26.32 1.89
N ASP A 76 10.86 -27.14 1.55
CA ASP A 76 11.00 -28.30 0.67
C ASP A 76 11.43 -27.88 -0.75
N LYS A 77 10.85 -26.80 -1.28
CA LYS A 77 11.25 -26.23 -2.57
C LYS A 77 12.60 -25.55 -2.49
N LEU A 78 12.89 -24.84 -1.40
CA LEU A 78 14.18 -24.18 -1.20
C LEU A 78 15.34 -25.19 -1.21
N ALA A 79 15.16 -26.35 -0.58
CA ALA A 79 16.13 -27.44 -0.60
C ALA A 79 16.39 -27.95 -2.03
N LYS A 80 15.34 -28.22 -2.79
CA LYS A 80 15.45 -28.67 -4.20
C LYS A 80 16.10 -27.63 -5.11
N VAL A 81 15.77 -26.34 -4.93
CA VAL A 81 16.43 -25.24 -5.65
C VAL A 81 17.93 -25.23 -5.33
N LYS A 82 18.30 -25.41 -4.06
CA LYS A 82 19.71 -25.45 -3.65
C LYS A 82 20.47 -26.59 -4.34
N GLU A 83 19.89 -27.78 -4.38
CA GLU A 83 20.46 -28.95 -5.05
C GLU A 83 20.65 -28.71 -6.54
N ALA A 84 19.59 -28.22 -7.23
CA ALA A 84 19.63 -27.94 -8.65
C ALA A 84 20.66 -26.85 -9.02
N LEU A 85 20.81 -25.82 -8.18
CA LEU A 85 21.82 -24.79 -8.37
C LEU A 85 23.24 -25.33 -8.10
N GLN A 86 23.41 -26.19 -7.10
CA GLN A 86 24.70 -26.79 -6.79
C GLN A 86 25.19 -27.69 -7.92
N GLU A 87 24.32 -28.54 -8.47
CA GLU A 87 24.64 -29.42 -9.58
C GLU A 87 25.14 -28.62 -10.80
N ARG A 88 24.47 -27.50 -11.12
CA ARG A 88 24.90 -26.60 -12.20
C ARG A 88 26.26 -25.97 -11.94
N LEU A 89 26.53 -25.52 -10.72
CA LEU A 89 27.84 -24.95 -10.38
C LEU A 89 28.94 -26.01 -10.48
N ASP A 90 28.66 -27.24 -10.07
CA ASP A 90 29.59 -28.36 -10.18
C ASP A 90 29.86 -28.72 -11.65
N GLU A 91 28.83 -28.75 -12.51
CA GLU A 91 28.97 -28.96 -13.95
C GLU A 91 29.80 -27.84 -14.62
N GLN A 92 29.53 -26.58 -14.28
CA GLN A 92 30.31 -25.45 -14.78
C GLN A 92 31.77 -25.54 -14.34
N ALA A 93 32.04 -25.90 -13.08
CA ALA A 93 33.39 -26.12 -12.59
C ALA A 93 34.09 -27.25 -13.35
N ARG A 94 33.42 -28.39 -13.59
CA ARG A 94 33.96 -29.50 -14.40
C ARG A 94 34.32 -29.05 -15.82
N ASN A 95 33.43 -28.31 -16.47
CA ASN A 95 33.65 -27.82 -17.84
C ASN A 95 34.82 -26.83 -17.94
N LEU A 96 35.10 -26.10 -16.86
CA LEU A 96 36.23 -25.17 -16.75
C LEU A 96 37.50 -25.84 -16.19
N GLY A 97 37.50 -27.15 -15.95
CA GLY A 97 38.63 -27.87 -15.36
C GLY A 97 38.94 -27.46 -13.91
N GLN A 98 37.97 -26.88 -13.21
CA GLN A 98 38.08 -26.43 -11.84
C GLN A 98 37.76 -27.55 -10.84
N GLN A 99 38.12 -27.34 -9.58
CA GLN A 99 37.91 -28.31 -8.52
C GLN A 99 36.42 -28.52 -8.23
N THR A 100 36.02 -29.78 -8.05
CA THR A 100 34.65 -30.18 -7.72
C THR A 100 34.60 -30.94 -6.39
N PRO A 101 33.54 -30.77 -5.57
CA PRO A 101 32.39 -29.89 -5.81
C PRO A 101 32.77 -28.41 -5.75
N ALA A 102 32.04 -27.59 -6.50
CA ALA A 102 32.18 -26.14 -6.48
C ALA A 102 31.84 -25.61 -5.07
N SER A 103 32.19 -24.35 -4.81
CA SER A 103 31.81 -23.70 -3.55
C SER A 103 30.28 -23.76 -3.32
N PRO A 104 29.84 -23.99 -2.07
CA PRO A 104 28.44 -24.30 -1.79
C PRO A 104 27.53 -23.10 -2.09
N VAL A 105 26.36 -23.38 -2.67
CA VAL A 105 25.30 -22.39 -2.90
C VAL A 105 24.82 -21.79 -1.58
N LYS A 106 24.74 -20.46 -1.54
CA LYS A 106 24.22 -19.67 -0.42
C LYS A 106 22.98 -18.91 -0.86
N PHE A 107 22.05 -18.71 0.07
CA PHE A 107 20.91 -17.82 -0.13
C PHE A 107 21.08 -16.55 0.70
N GLY A 108 21.00 -15.41 0.02
CA GLY A 108 21.01 -14.09 0.64
C GLY A 108 19.61 -13.67 1.09
N GLN A 109 19.55 -12.78 2.08
CA GLN A 109 18.30 -12.16 2.48
C GLN A 109 17.96 -10.99 1.54
N LEU A 110 16.71 -10.95 1.07
CA LEU A 110 16.20 -9.82 0.31
C LEU A 110 16.10 -8.58 1.21
N SER A 111 16.57 -7.45 0.69
CA SER A 111 16.43 -6.14 1.34
C SER A 111 15.35 -5.34 0.61
N PHE A 112 14.40 -4.79 1.35
CA PHE A 112 13.33 -3.97 0.80
C PHE A 112 13.45 -2.52 1.30
N LEU A 113 13.26 -1.57 0.40
CA LEU A 113 13.29 -0.12 0.68
C LEU A 113 11.96 0.35 1.25
N ARG A 114 10.86 -0.13 0.67
CA ARG A 114 9.49 0.18 1.06
C ARG A 114 8.55 -0.90 0.54
N GLY A 115 7.36 -0.97 1.12
CA GLY A 115 6.31 -1.79 0.56
C GLY A 115 4.95 -1.51 1.16
N THR A 116 3.92 -1.88 0.43
CA THR A 116 2.53 -1.88 0.89
C THR A 116 1.94 -3.27 0.62
N ALA A 117 0.88 -3.59 1.36
CA ALA A 117 0.19 -4.86 1.22
C ALA A 117 -1.31 -4.58 1.13
N SER A 118 -2.00 -5.33 0.29
CA SER A 118 -3.46 -5.27 0.17
C SER A 118 -4.04 -6.68 0.16
N ILE A 119 -5.26 -6.77 0.67
CA ILE A 119 -6.07 -7.99 0.67
C ILE A 119 -7.42 -7.67 0.04
N THR A 120 -7.87 -8.57 -0.84
CA THR A 120 -9.19 -8.51 -1.44
C THR A 120 -9.98 -9.72 -0.98
N VAL A 121 -11.13 -9.47 -0.36
CA VAL A 121 -12.02 -10.48 0.18
C VAL A 121 -13.39 -10.28 -0.48
N LEU A 122 -13.83 -11.20 -1.33
CA LEU A 122 -15.14 -11.18 -2.01
C LEU A 122 -15.42 -10.00 -2.97
N ASP A 123 -15.46 -8.76 -2.50
CA ASP A 123 -15.83 -7.57 -3.28
C ASP A 123 -14.90 -6.36 -3.02
N ASP A 124 -14.92 -5.41 -3.95
CA ASP A 124 -14.28 -4.09 -3.86
C ASP A 124 -15.31 -2.95 -3.66
N GLY A 125 -16.62 -3.28 -3.71
CA GLY A 125 -17.73 -2.34 -3.74
C GLY A 125 -18.39 -2.01 -2.39
N GLY A 126 -17.90 -2.57 -1.29
CA GLY A 126 -18.38 -2.22 0.05
C GLY A 126 -19.68 -2.88 0.50
N SER A 127 -20.18 -3.87 -0.25
CA SER A 127 -21.46 -4.53 0.01
C SER A 127 -21.31 -5.79 0.87
N LEU A 128 -20.20 -6.51 0.70
CA LEU A 128 -19.86 -7.72 1.45
C LEU A 128 -18.76 -7.44 2.47
N VAL A 129 -17.82 -6.56 2.13
CA VAL A 129 -16.76 -6.09 3.03
C VAL A 129 -16.98 -4.63 3.36
N GLU A 130 -17.15 -4.32 4.65
CA GLU A 130 -17.33 -2.94 5.10
C GLU A 130 -16.01 -2.17 5.14
N LYS A 131 -14.96 -2.84 5.61
CA LYS A 131 -13.66 -2.22 5.80
C LYS A 131 -12.57 -3.28 5.87
N VAL A 132 -11.44 -2.98 5.24
CA VAL A 132 -10.18 -3.70 5.45
C VAL A 132 -9.24 -2.82 6.24
N ILE A 133 -8.62 -3.41 7.26
CA ILE A 133 -7.65 -2.77 8.14
C ILE A 133 -6.36 -3.59 8.05
N ASN A 134 -5.27 -2.91 7.73
CA ASN A 134 -3.93 -3.48 7.73
C ASN A 134 -2.90 -2.41 8.12
N PRO A 135 -1.75 -2.79 8.68
CA PRO A 135 -0.64 -1.86 8.80
C PRO A 135 -0.21 -1.49 7.39
N ALA A 136 0.06 -0.20 7.17
CA ALA A 136 0.35 0.35 5.85
C ALA A 136 1.54 -0.34 5.13
N ALA A 137 2.41 -1.06 5.86
CA ALA A 137 3.53 -1.81 5.31
C ALA A 137 3.68 -3.23 5.91
N PRO A 138 4.04 -4.25 5.08
CA PRO A 138 4.46 -5.57 5.55
C PRO A 138 5.77 -5.50 6.34
N SER A 139 6.11 -6.55 7.09
CA SER A 139 7.45 -6.66 7.67
C SER A 139 8.50 -6.73 6.54
N LEU A 140 9.26 -5.66 6.29
CA LEU A 140 10.22 -5.57 5.18
C LEU A 140 11.50 -6.44 5.37
N TYR A 141 11.38 -7.50 6.17
CA TYR A 141 12.41 -8.48 6.48
C TYR A 141 11.76 -9.87 6.70
N GLY A 142 12.58 -10.92 6.68
CA GLY A 142 12.11 -12.28 6.92
C GLY A 142 11.02 -12.72 5.93
N LYS A 143 9.89 -13.21 6.47
CA LYS A 143 8.76 -13.77 5.70
C LYS A 143 7.71 -12.74 5.26
N MET A 144 7.98 -11.45 5.42
CA MET A 144 7.06 -10.38 5.01
C MET A 144 5.64 -10.53 5.57
N ILE A 145 5.57 -10.66 6.89
CA ILE A 145 4.33 -10.85 7.64
C ILE A 145 3.52 -9.54 7.61
N THR A 146 2.22 -9.65 7.31
CA THR A 146 1.24 -8.57 7.42
C THR A 146 -0.02 -9.07 8.10
N PRO A 147 -0.43 -8.48 9.24
CA PRO A 147 -1.75 -8.73 9.82
C PRO A 147 -2.82 -7.99 9.02
N PHE A 148 -3.90 -8.69 8.71
CA PHE A 148 -5.11 -8.16 8.07
C PHE A 148 -6.32 -8.38 8.97
N THR A 149 -7.19 -7.38 9.03
CA THR A 149 -8.52 -7.49 9.63
C THR A 149 -9.54 -6.99 8.62
N ALA A 150 -10.49 -7.83 8.23
CA ALA A 150 -11.60 -7.44 7.37
C ALA A 150 -12.90 -7.45 8.17
N GLU A 151 -13.59 -6.33 8.18
CA GLU A 151 -14.96 -6.20 8.71
C GLU A 151 -15.95 -6.56 7.62
N LEU A 152 -16.90 -7.44 7.96
CA LEU A 152 -17.85 -8.00 7.00
C LEU A 152 -19.27 -7.57 7.31
N SER A 153 -20.07 -7.39 6.26
CA SER A 153 -21.53 -7.31 6.38
C SER A 153 -22.13 -8.66 6.77
N ALA A 154 -23.40 -8.71 7.12
CA ALA A 154 -24.09 -9.95 7.48
C ALA A 154 -24.05 -10.99 6.35
N GLU A 155 -24.29 -10.52 5.13
CA GLU A 155 -24.24 -11.29 3.89
C GLU A 155 -22.81 -11.72 3.59
N GLY A 156 -21.84 -10.79 3.70
CA GLY A 156 -20.42 -11.06 3.48
C GLY A 156 -19.85 -12.11 4.42
N ALA A 157 -20.20 -12.04 5.72
CA ALA A 157 -19.77 -13.05 6.70
C ALA A 157 -20.32 -14.43 6.36
N THR A 158 -21.60 -14.53 5.99
CA THR A 158 -22.21 -15.82 5.64
C THR A 158 -21.62 -16.40 4.35
N LEU A 159 -21.40 -15.57 3.32
CA LEU A 159 -20.79 -16.00 2.07
C LEU A 159 -19.33 -16.45 2.27
N LEU A 160 -18.54 -15.65 2.99
CA LEU A 160 -17.13 -15.94 3.23
C LEU A 160 -16.94 -17.25 4.01
N GLU A 161 -17.79 -17.48 5.03
CA GLU A 161 -17.80 -18.74 5.79
C GLU A 161 -18.00 -19.95 4.88
N GLN A 162 -19.00 -19.91 4.00
CA GLN A 162 -19.25 -21.00 3.05
C GLN A 162 -18.11 -21.17 2.05
N ALA A 163 -17.54 -20.07 1.56
CA ALA A 163 -16.45 -20.10 0.60
C ALA A 163 -15.16 -20.69 1.19
N LEU A 164 -14.80 -20.32 2.42
CA LEU A 164 -13.60 -20.81 3.09
C LEU A 164 -13.69 -22.28 3.55
N GLN A 165 -14.91 -22.80 3.73
CA GLN A 165 -15.14 -24.23 3.97
C GLN A 165 -15.10 -25.07 2.69
N GLY A 166 -15.33 -24.44 1.53
CA GLY A 166 -15.35 -25.09 0.23
C GLY A 166 -13.97 -25.42 -0.34
N LYS A 167 -13.93 -25.79 -1.63
CA LYS A 167 -12.69 -25.96 -2.41
C LYS A 167 -12.46 -24.72 -3.27
N GLY A 168 -11.24 -24.18 -3.22
CA GLY A 168 -10.81 -23.05 -4.05
C GLY A 168 -10.51 -21.79 -3.23
N ALA A 169 -9.47 -21.05 -3.62
CA ALA A 169 -9.01 -19.86 -2.91
C ALA A 169 -9.83 -18.62 -3.28
N ILE A 170 -10.43 -17.96 -2.29
CA ILE A 170 -11.26 -16.75 -2.50
C ILE A 170 -10.61 -15.46 -1.99
N VAL A 171 -9.63 -15.58 -1.09
CA VAL A 171 -8.93 -14.43 -0.52
C VAL A 171 -7.68 -14.18 -1.34
N GLN A 172 -7.57 -12.98 -1.92
CA GLN A 172 -6.43 -12.57 -2.73
C GLN A 172 -5.56 -11.58 -1.97
N VAL A 173 -4.25 -11.72 -2.11
CA VAL A 173 -3.27 -10.85 -1.47
C VAL A 173 -2.28 -10.37 -2.51
N ALA A 174 -2.01 -9.06 -2.49
CA ALA A 174 -1.02 -8.44 -3.36
C ALA A 174 -0.08 -7.58 -2.53
N TYR A 175 1.22 -7.74 -2.75
CA TYR A 175 2.24 -6.91 -2.14
C TYR A 175 2.86 -6.04 -3.22
N ASP A 176 3.01 -4.77 -2.90
CA ASP A 176 3.75 -3.80 -3.70
C ASP A 176 5.08 -3.54 -2.97
N LEU A 177 6.18 -4.11 -3.46
CA LEU A 177 7.47 -4.13 -2.75
C LEU A 177 8.53 -3.47 -3.60
N TRP A 178 9.37 -2.63 -3.01
CA TRP A 178 10.46 -1.97 -3.72
C TRP A 178 11.78 -2.40 -3.12
N MET A 179 12.70 -2.90 -3.94
CA MET A 179 14.01 -3.39 -3.51
C MET A 179 15.15 -2.74 -4.33
N PRO A 180 16.35 -2.59 -3.74
CA PRO A 180 17.50 -2.10 -4.46
C PRO A 180 18.10 -3.23 -5.30
N VAL A 181 18.32 -2.98 -6.58
CA VAL A 181 18.96 -3.90 -7.51
C VAL A 181 20.12 -3.23 -8.23
N ARG A 182 21.13 -4.01 -8.61
CA ARG A 182 22.27 -3.52 -9.41
C ARG A 182 21.88 -3.52 -10.89
N LEU A 183 21.99 -2.37 -11.55
CA LEU A 183 21.86 -2.31 -13.01
C LEU A 183 22.95 -3.18 -13.66
N PRO A 184 22.62 -3.99 -14.68
CA PRO A 184 23.62 -4.61 -15.56
C PRO A 184 24.47 -3.52 -16.25
N PRO A 185 25.53 -3.86 -17.00
CA PRO A 185 26.41 -2.89 -17.67
C PRO A 185 25.73 -2.18 -18.86
N VAL A 186 24.67 -1.43 -18.56
CA VAL A 186 23.80 -0.66 -19.46
C VAL A 186 23.73 0.76 -18.89
N LYS A 187 23.70 1.78 -19.77
CA LYS A 187 23.46 3.16 -19.37
C LYS A 187 22.05 3.57 -19.75
N ALA A 188 21.36 4.25 -18.85
CA ALA A 188 20.02 4.79 -19.10
C ALA A 188 19.99 6.28 -18.78
N ARG A 189 19.45 7.09 -19.69
CA ARG A 189 19.17 8.52 -19.45
C ARG A 189 17.69 8.77 -19.58
N ILE A 190 17.12 9.36 -18.54
CA ILE A 190 15.73 9.79 -18.50
C ILE A 190 15.73 11.31 -18.39
N TRP A 191 15.09 11.98 -19.34
CA TRP A 191 15.03 13.43 -19.35
C TRP A 191 13.64 13.94 -19.71
N PHE A 192 13.31 15.11 -19.19
CA PHE A 192 12.09 15.83 -19.50
C PHE A 192 12.32 17.32 -19.29
N LYS A 193 11.69 18.14 -20.14
CA LYS A 193 11.61 19.58 -20.00
C LYS A 193 10.23 20.02 -20.47
N ALA A 194 9.54 20.75 -19.62
CA ALA A 194 8.32 21.45 -19.96
C ALA A 194 8.39 22.92 -19.57
N GLU A 195 7.77 23.75 -20.39
CA GLU A 195 7.78 25.20 -20.29
C GLU A 195 6.39 25.73 -20.65
N LYS A 196 5.81 26.52 -19.75
CA LYS A 196 4.66 27.37 -20.01
C LYS A 196 5.17 28.82 -20.03
N PHE A 197 4.85 29.55 -21.08
CA PHE A 197 5.22 30.94 -21.26
C PHE A 197 3.99 31.75 -21.64
N MET A 198 3.79 32.88 -20.97
CA MET A 198 2.75 33.85 -21.24
C MET A 198 3.37 35.23 -21.36
N GLU A 199 2.99 35.94 -22.41
CA GLU A 199 3.30 37.34 -22.64
C GLU A 199 1.98 38.10 -22.76
N PHE A 200 1.80 39.10 -21.91
CA PHE A 200 0.65 39.98 -21.87
C PHE A 200 1.12 41.41 -22.13
N HIS A 201 0.49 42.05 -23.10
CA HIS A 201 0.70 43.44 -23.44
C HIS A 201 -0.64 44.16 -23.40
N GLN A 202 -0.73 45.25 -22.64
CA GLN A 202 -1.91 46.12 -22.55
C GLN A 202 -1.48 47.56 -22.77
N GLU A 203 -2.12 48.20 -23.73
CA GLU A 203 -1.95 49.61 -24.06
C GLU A 203 -3.30 50.30 -23.84
N ILE A 204 -3.32 51.34 -23.01
CA ILE A 204 -4.49 52.16 -22.73
C ILE A 204 -4.13 53.60 -23.05
N ASP A 205 -4.99 54.25 -23.83
CA ASP A 205 -4.91 55.64 -24.23
C ASP A 205 -6.25 56.29 -23.89
N VAL A 206 -6.21 57.32 -23.04
CA VAL A 206 -7.36 58.11 -22.62
C VAL A 206 -7.19 59.53 -23.13
N GLU A 207 -8.07 59.94 -24.04
CA GLU A 207 -8.09 61.30 -24.58
C GLU A 207 -9.17 62.11 -23.87
N GLU A 208 -8.74 63.07 -23.05
CA GLU A 208 -9.64 63.97 -22.33
C GLU A 208 -10.30 64.97 -23.27
N ASN A 209 -11.64 65.04 -23.22
CA ASN A 209 -12.39 65.94 -24.07
C ASN A 209 -13.04 67.07 -23.27
N PHE A 210 -12.70 68.31 -23.61
CA PHE A 210 -13.15 69.48 -22.84
C PHE A 210 -14.67 69.77 -22.95
N TRP A 211 -15.34 69.21 -23.97
CA TRP A 211 -16.74 69.50 -24.28
C TRP A 211 -17.55 68.24 -24.64
N SER A 212 -17.00 67.04 -24.43
CA SER A 212 -17.66 65.75 -24.63
C SER A 212 -17.16 64.72 -23.63
N GLU A 213 -17.69 63.50 -23.67
CA GLU A 213 -17.15 62.38 -22.90
C GLU A 213 -15.73 62.04 -23.39
N ASP A 214 -14.89 61.56 -22.47
CA ASP A 214 -13.51 61.16 -22.75
C ASP A 214 -13.46 59.90 -23.62
N ASP A 215 -12.47 59.84 -24.50
CA ASP A 215 -12.26 58.71 -25.39
C ASP A 215 -11.33 57.68 -24.71
N TYR A 216 -11.87 56.55 -24.27
CA TYR A 216 -11.08 55.42 -23.74
C TYR A 216 -10.79 54.38 -24.83
N ARG A 217 -9.52 54.15 -25.11
CA ARG A 217 -9.07 53.09 -26.03
C ARG A 217 -8.13 52.14 -25.32
N GLU A 218 -8.48 50.86 -25.38
CA GLU A 218 -7.68 49.78 -24.80
C GLU A 218 -7.39 48.69 -25.84
N LYS A 219 -6.12 48.30 -25.90
CA LYS A 219 -5.64 47.21 -26.74
C LYS A 219 -4.91 46.19 -25.89
N ILE A 220 -5.43 44.98 -25.87
CA ILE A 220 -4.82 43.84 -25.18
C ILE A 220 -4.32 42.84 -26.21
N SER A 221 -3.08 42.39 -26.04
CA SER A 221 -2.48 41.27 -26.77
C SER A 221 -1.94 40.25 -25.79
N GLU A 222 -2.37 39.00 -25.94
CA GLU A 222 -1.93 37.89 -25.09
C GLU A 222 -1.37 36.77 -25.96
N LYS A 223 -0.19 36.27 -25.60
CA LYS A 223 0.46 35.15 -26.26
C LYS A 223 0.79 34.08 -25.24
N PHE A 224 0.15 32.94 -25.39
CA PHE A 224 0.44 31.75 -24.61
C PHE A 224 1.20 30.72 -25.46
N SER A 225 2.23 30.11 -24.88
CA SER A 225 2.90 28.96 -25.48
C SER A 225 3.24 27.92 -24.43
N GLN A 226 2.96 26.67 -24.76
CA GLN A 226 3.33 25.50 -23.96
C GLN A 226 4.19 24.58 -24.81
N ARG A 227 5.31 24.12 -24.24
CA ARG A 227 6.23 23.18 -24.87
C ARG A 227 6.61 22.11 -23.87
N GLU A 228 6.56 20.86 -24.30
CA GLU A 228 7.00 19.73 -23.51
C GLU A 228 7.76 18.74 -24.39
N ALA A 229 8.88 18.24 -23.87
CA ALA A 229 9.70 17.23 -24.53
C ALA A 229 10.36 16.36 -23.48
N GLY A 230 10.42 15.06 -23.74
CA GLY A 230 11.12 14.13 -22.88
C GLY A 230 11.36 12.80 -23.58
N GLY A 231 12.11 11.94 -22.91
CA GLY A 231 12.35 10.60 -23.40
C GLY A 231 13.31 9.80 -22.56
N VAL A 232 13.40 8.53 -22.95
CA VAL A 232 14.30 7.53 -22.38
C VAL A 232 15.33 7.14 -23.45
N GLN A 233 16.60 7.23 -23.12
CA GLN A 233 17.71 6.77 -23.95
C GLN A 233 18.41 5.62 -23.23
N ILE A 234 18.54 4.47 -23.91
CA ILE A 234 19.24 3.30 -23.40
C ILE A 234 20.46 3.04 -24.29
N ASP A 235 21.63 3.02 -23.69
CA ASP A 235 22.87 2.55 -24.30
C ASP A 235 23.18 1.16 -23.71
N PRO A 236 23.00 0.09 -24.49
CA PRO A 236 23.15 -1.29 -24.02
C PRO A 236 24.61 -1.67 -23.72
N GLY A 237 25.60 -0.86 -24.11
CA GLY A 237 27.01 -1.17 -23.93
C GLY A 237 27.36 -2.54 -24.53
N GLY A 238 27.90 -3.44 -23.71
CA GLY A 238 28.26 -4.81 -24.10
C GLY A 238 27.14 -5.84 -23.93
N VAL A 239 25.97 -5.47 -23.43
CA VAL A 239 24.85 -6.40 -23.20
C VAL A 239 24.16 -6.71 -24.53
N VAL A 240 24.11 -7.99 -24.90
CA VAL A 240 23.48 -8.46 -26.14
C VAL A 240 22.08 -9.06 -25.93
N ASP A 241 21.71 -9.37 -24.69
CA ASP A 241 20.40 -9.96 -24.37
C ASP A 241 19.29 -8.91 -24.52
N GLN A 242 18.48 -9.07 -25.57
CA GLN A 242 17.35 -8.20 -25.88
C GLN A 242 16.28 -8.18 -24.78
N LYS A 243 16.13 -9.25 -24.00
CA LYS A 243 15.17 -9.29 -22.88
C LYS A 243 15.63 -8.40 -21.73
N VAL A 244 16.93 -8.39 -21.44
CA VAL A 244 17.50 -7.52 -20.40
C VAL A 244 17.38 -6.06 -20.83
N ILE A 245 17.75 -5.74 -22.09
CA ILE A 245 17.60 -4.38 -22.63
C ILE A 245 16.13 -3.93 -22.62
N GLY A 246 15.20 -4.81 -23.00
CA GLY A 246 13.76 -4.56 -22.96
C GLY A 246 13.26 -4.28 -21.53
N ALA A 247 13.67 -5.11 -20.56
CA ALA A 247 13.31 -4.90 -19.16
C ALA A 247 13.83 -3.54 -18.63
N VAL A 248 15.09 -3.19 -18.93
CA VAL A 248 15.69 -1.89 -18.55
C VAL A 248 14.92 -0.73 -19.19
N ARG A 249 14.52 -0.86 -20.45
CA ARG A 249 13.70 0.15 -21.14
C ARG A 249 12.34 0.33 -20.48
N ASP A 250 11.63 -0.77 -20.21
CA ASP A 250 10.31 -0.74 -19.58
C ASP A 250 10.37 -0.13 -18.16
N TRP A 251 11.41 -0.46 -17.40
CA TRP A 251 11.67 0.16 -16.10
C TRP A 251 11.92 1.67 -16.23
N ALA A 252 12.74 2.09 -17.19
CA ALA A 252 13.07 3.50 -17.38
C ALA A 252 11.84 4.31 -17.85
N LEU A 253 10.99 3.71 -18.68
CA LEU A 253 9.71 4.29 -19.08
C LEU A 253 8.76 4.47 -17.89
N ARG A 254 8.55 3.43 -17.06
CA ARG A 254 7.72 3.57 -15.85
C ARG A 254 8.25 4.65 -14.90
N ASN A 255 9.57 4.69 -14.69
CA ASN A 255 10.18 5.73 -13.86
C ASN A 255 10.01 7.13 -14.46
N TRP A 256 10.02 7.26 -15.79
CA TRP A 256 9.71 8.51 -16.47
C TRP A 256 8.26 8.92 -16.25
N GLU A 257 7.30 8.01 -16.44
CA GLU A 257 5.87 8.23 -16.22
C GLU A 257 5.55 8.62 -14.77
N ASP A 258 6.09 7.89 -13.78
CA ASP A 258 5.90 8.18 -12.36
C ASP A 258 6.41 9.57 -11.96
N ARG A 259 7.51 10.01 -12.59
CA ARG A 259 8.09 11.34 -12.36
C ARG A 259 7.31 12.43 -13.08
N LEU A 260 6.86 12.16 -14.30
CA LEU A 260 5.98 13.05 -15.06
C LEU A 260 4.69 13.31 -14.28
N ALA A 261 4.06 12.27 -13.73
CA ALA A 261 2.83 12.38 -12.93
C ALA A 261 3.01 13.27 -11.68
N LYS A 262 4.21 13.29 -11.09
CA LYS A 262 4.54 14.16 -9.95
C LYS A 262 4.89 15.58 -10.38
N MET A 263 5.24 15.79 -11.65
CA MET A 263 5.58 17.10 -12.21
C MET A 263 4.36 17.74 -12.86
N VAL A 264 3.46 18.27 -12.04
CA VAL A 264 2.38 19.12 -12.52
C VAL A 264 2.89 20.56 -12.65
N LEU A 265 3.03 21.05 -13.89
CA LEU A 265 3.17 22.49 -14.14
C LEU A 265 1.83 23.16 -13.84
N GLY A 266 1.70 23.70 -12.62
CA GLY A 266 0.53 24.51 -12.27
C GLY A 266 0.33 25.67 -13.25
N ASP A 267 -0.91 26.17 -13.36
CA ASP A 267 -1.25 27.20 -14.33
C ASP A 267 -0.62 28.56 -14.01
N ILE A 268 -0.30 29.31 -15.06
CA ILE A 268 0.10 30.71 -14.92
C ILE A 268 -1.16 31.47 -14.47
N PRO A 269 -1.12 32.19 -13.34
CA PRO A 269 -2.28 32.94 -12.89
C PRO A 269 -2.63 34.00 -13.94
N PRO A 270 -3.92 34.26 -14.19
CA PRO A 270 -4.33 35.28 -15.14
C PRO A 270 -3.80 36.65 -14.68
N VAL A 271 -3.37 37.46 -15.64
CA VAL A 271 -2.98 38.84 -15.36
C VAL A 271 -4.23 39.63 -15.03
N ASP A 272 -4.18 40.41 -13.95
CA ASP A 272 -5.23 41.38 -13.64
C ASP A 272 -5.26 42.45 -14.72
N ARG A 273 -6.40 42.49 -15.43
CA ARG A 273 -6.64 43.39 -16.56
C ARG A 273 -7.16 44.74 -16.11
N ASP A 274 -7.65 44.86 -14.87
CA ASP A 274 -8.18 46.12 -14.36
C ASP A 274 -7.03 47.11 -14.11
N ALA A 275 -6.91 48.07 -15.02
CA ALA A 275 -5.98 49.19 -14.90
C ALA A 275 -6.72 50.51 -14.64
N SER A 276 -8.04 50.49 -14.42
CA SER A 276 -8.88 51.70 -14.28
C SER A 276 -8.38 52.64 -13.18
N LYS A 277 -7.86 52.09 -12.08
CA LYS A 277 -7.32 52.84 -10.94
C LYS A 277 -6.13 53.73 -11.30
N TRP A 278 -5.33 53.35 -12.29
CA TRP A 278 -4.18 54.15 -12.73
C TRP A 278 -4.62 55.45 -13.40
N TYR A 279 -5.74 55.41 -14.12
CA TYR A 279 -6.37 56.62 -14.64
C TYR A 279 -7.16 57.35 -13.53
N THR A 280 -8.09 56.67 -12.86
CA THR A 280 -9.05 57.33 -11.95
C THR A 280 -8.45 57.84 -10.64
N GLU A 281 -7.38 57.24 -10.13
CA GLU A 281 -6.77 57.61 -8.84
C GLU A 281 -5.40 58.29 -8.99
N HIS A 282 -4.74 58.10 -10.14
CA HIS A 282 -3.36 58.53 -10.35
C HIS A 282 -3.13 59.39 -11.60
N ASP A 283 -4.19 59.67 -12.38
CA ASP A 283 -4.17 60.63 -13.50
C ASP A 283 -3.19 60.24 -14.63
N PHE A 284 -3.03 58.94 -14.90
CA PHE A 284 -2.24 58.45 -16.03
C PHE A 284 -3.12 58.24 -17.27
N GLU A 285 -2.91 59.06 -18.30
CA GLU A 285 -3.64 59.01 -19.59
C GLU A 285 -3.08 57.96 -20.56
N ASN A 286 -1.78 57.67 -20.50
CA ASN A 286 -1.08 56.75 -21.38
C ASN A 286 -0.43 55.62 -20.58
N ILE A 287 -0.99 54.41 -20.65
CA ILE A 287 -0.54 53.26 -19.86
C ILE A 287 -0.10 52.14 -20.79
N SER A 288 1.13 51.67 -20.62
CA SER A 288 1.66 50.46 -21.27
C SER A 288 2.12 49.46 -20.21
N ARG A 289 1.58 48.24 -20.27
CA ARG A 289 1.89 47.15 -19.34
C ARG A 289 2.37 45.93 -20.10
N ASP A 290 3.59 45.51 -19.80
CA ASP A 290 4.18 44.25 -20.24
C ASP A 290 4.33 43.30 -19.07
N VAL A 291 3.67 42.14 -19.14
CA VAL A 291 3.81 41.07 -18.15
C VAL A 291 4.27 39.81 -18.85
N ILE A 292 5.49 39.39 -18.52
CA ILE A 292 6.08 38.13 -18.98
C ILE A 292 6.11 37.16 -17.81
N SER A 293 5.44 36.02 -17.97
CA SER A 293 5.46 34.94 -16.98
C SER A 293 5.95 33.65 -17.61
N SER A 294 6.94 33.01 -17.00
CA SER A 294 7.43 31.71 -17.42
C SER A 294 7.44 30.74 -16.25
N ARG A 295 7.04 29.50 -16.54
CA ARG A 295 7.14 28.36 -15.62
C ARG A 295 7.85 27.24 -16.34
N VAL A 296 8.96 26.80 -15.77
CA VAL A 296 9.78 25.71 -16.32
C VAL A 296 9.86 24.60 -15.30
N SER A 297 9.67 23.36 -15.76
CA SER A 297 9.90 22.15 -14.97
C SER A 297 10.76 21.20 -15.80
N SER A 298 11.86 20.71 -15.23
CA SER A 298 12.76 19.79 -15.92
C SER A 298 13.45 18.82 -14.99
N PHE A 299 13.83 17.67 -15.54
CA PHE A 299 14.76 16.73 -14.90
C PHE A 299 15.63 16.05 -15.96
N ASP A 300 16.84 15.68 -15.57
CA ASP A 300 17.77 14.86 -16.37
C ASP A 300 18.50 13.93 -15.42
N ILE A 301 18.23 12.64 -15.54
CA ILE A 301 18.76 11.60 -14.66
C ILE A 301 19.52 10.60 -15.51
N LYS A 302 20.76 10.33 -15.12
CA LYS A 302 21.65 9.38 -15.78
C LYS A 302 21.94 8.23 -14.81
N TYR A 303 21.72 7.02 -15.29
CA TYR A 303 22.09 5.78 -14.63
C TYR A 303 23.22 5.13 -15.41
N GLU A 304 24.30 4.80 -14.70
CA GLU A 304 25.49 4.17 -15.25
C GLU A 304 25.63 2.73 -14.72
N GLU A 305 26.57 1.97 -15.30
CA GLU A 305 26.87 0.60 -14.87
C GLU A 305 27.07 0.52 -13.35
N GLY A 306 26.39 -0.44 -12.73
CA GLY A 306 26.46 -0.62 -11.29
C GLY A 306 25.65 0.38 -10.47
N SER A 307 24.90 1.29 -11.09
CA SER A 307 23.97 2.13 -10.32
C SER A 307 22.94 1.27 -9.58
N ILE A 308 22.57 1.71 -8.37
CA ILE A 308 21.48 1.10 -7.61
C ILE A 308 20.16 1.63 -8.14
N MET A 309 19.23 0.73 -8.42
CA MET A 309 17.91 1.06 -8.90
C MET A 309 16.86 0.47 -7.99
N GLU A 310 15.70 1.10 -7.95
CA GLU A 310 14.53 0.52 -7.30
C GLU A 310 13.81 -0.38 -8.31
N TRP A 311 13.59 -1.64 -7.93
CA TRP A 311 12.82 -2.60 -8.69
C TRP A 311 11.67 -3.14 -7.84
N ASN A 312 10.54 -3.40 -8.50
CA ASN A 312 9.33 -3.87 -7.86
C ASN A 312 8.87 -5.21 -8.47
N PRO A 313 9.05 -6.33 -7.74
CA PRO A 313 8.57 -7.63 -8.20
C PRO A 313 7.05 -7.83 -8.08
N SER A 314 6.35 -6.98 -7.31
CA SER A 314 4.89 -7.00 -7.11
C SER A 314 4.25 -8.40 -6.94
N PRO A 315 4.68 -9.22 -5.96
CA PRO A 315 4.16 -10.58 -5.79
C PRO A 315 2.69 -10.56 -5.38
N ARG A 316 1.92 -11.47 -5.97
CA ARG A 316 0.46 -11.55 -5.79
C ARG A 316 -0.01 -13.00 -5.89
N GLY A 317 -1.05 -13.34 -5.16
CA GLY A 317 -1.62 -14.68 -5.20
C GLY A 317 -2.90 -14.80 -4.39
N SER A 318 -3.40 -16.02 -4.26
CA SER A 318 -4.58 -16.32 -3.45
C SER A 318 -4.19 -17.20 -2.27
N LEU A 319 -4.76 -16.93 -1.11
CA LEU A 319 -4.52 -17.73 0.09
C LEU A 319 -5.25 -19.08 -0.04
N PRO A 320 -4.60 -20.18 0.38
CA PRO A 320 -5.27 -21.48 0.46
C PRO A 320 -6.44 -21.42 1.45
N ASN A 321 -7.43 -22.30 1.30
CA ASN A 321 -8.49 -22.41 2.30
C ASN A 321 -7.96 -23.07 3.56
N ILE A 322 -8.44 -22.63 4.73
CA ILE A 322 -7.97 -23.13 6.02
C ILE A 322 -8.12 -24.64 6.15
N THR A 323 -9.21 -25.19 5.60
CA THR A 323 -9.53 -26.64 5.60
C THR A 323 -8.66 -27.46 4.66
N THR A 324 -7.88 -26.81 3.78
CA THR A 324 -6.93 -27.48 2.88
C THR A 324 -5.51 -27.55 3.44
N LEU A 325 -5.25 -26.81 4.52
CA LEU A 325 -3.98 -26.82 5.23
C LEU A 325 -3.96 -27.99 6.21
N THR A 326 -2.76 -28.52 6.46
CA THR A 326 -2.55 -29.65 7.35
C THR A 326 -1.73 -29.24 8.57
N GLY A 327 -2.08 -29.80 9.72
CA GLY A 327 -1.31 -29.65 10.95
C GLY A 327 -0.03 -30.48 10.94
N ARG A 328 0.75 -30.38 12.02
CA ARG A 328 1.97 -31.20 12.21
C ARG A 328 1.69 -32.71 12.25
N ASP A 329 0.46 -33.09 12.56
CA ASP A 329 -0.06 -34.46 12.54
C ASP A 329 -0.43 -34.96 11.13
N GLY A 330 -0.30 -34.10 10.11
CA GLY A 330 -0.66 -34.38 8.73
C GLY A 330 -2.17 -34.39 8.48
N GLN A 331 -2.99 -34.05 9.47
CA GLN A 331 -4.45 -34.00 9.31
C GLN A 331 -4.89 -32.60 8.85
N PRO A 332 -5.93 -32.51 8.02
CA PRO A 332 -6.51 -31.22 7.64
C PRO A 332 -7.08 -30.47 8.85
N PHE A 333 -6.87 -29.16 8.89
CA PHE A 333 -7.48 -28.32 9.92
C PHE A 333 -9.01 -28.30 9.80
N LYS A 334 -9.70 -28.26 10.94
CA LYS A 334 -11.16 -28.14 10.98
C LYS A 334 -11.56 -26.67 11.08
N TRP A 335 -12.63 -26.31 10.39
CA TRP A 335 -13.18 -24.95 10.42
C TRP A 335 -13.56 -24.51 11.84
N GLU A 336 -14.07 -25.43 12.66
CA GLU A 336 -14.53 -25.15 14.03
C GLU A 336 -13.40 -24.66 14.95
N ASP A 337 -12.14 -25.02 14.67
CA ASP A 337 -11.00 -24.59 15.48
C ASP A 337 -10.72 -23.09 15.32
N PHE A 338 -11.03 -22.54 14.14
CA PHE A 338 -10.69 -21.18 13.76
C PHE A 338 -11.90 -20.25 13.61
N SER A 339 -13.12 -20.79 13.67
CA SER A 339 -14.34 -20.01 13.61
C SER A 339 -14.97 -19.83 15.00
N LEU A 340 -15.69 -18.73 15.18
CA LEU A 340 -16.49 -18.46 16.37
C LEU A 340 -17.78 -17.77 15.95
N THR A 341 -18.92 -18.34 16.31
CA THR A 341 -20.20 -17.64 16.25
C THR A 341 -20.50 -17.01 17.60
N VAL A 342 -20.56 -15.69 17.66
CA VAL A 342 -20.86 -14.92 18.88
C VAL A 342 -22.34 -14.56 18.90
N ASP A 343 -22.99 -14.89 20.01
CA ASP A 343 -24.30 -14.35 20.34
C ASP A 343 -24.12 -13.17 21.29
N LEU A 344 -24.54 -11.98 20.87
CA LEU A 344 -24.46 -10.78 21.71
C LEU A 344 -25.67 -10.64 22.64
N ASP A 345 -26.69 -11.48 22.49
CA ASP A 345 -27.76 -11.63 23.47
C ASP A 345 -27.35 -12.50 24.68
N ASP A 346 -26.12 -13.04 24.65
CA ASP A 346 -25.51 -13.75 25.77
C ASP A 346 -25.43 -12.81 27.00
N PRO A 347 -25.83 -13.28 28.20
CA PRO A 347 -25.72 -12.51 29.43
C PRO A 347 -24.36 -11.84 29.67
N PHE A 348 -23.26 -12.38 29.14
CA PHE A 348 -21.91 -11.81 29.20
C PHE A 348 -21.80 -10.42 28.54
N PHE A 349 -22.51 -10.17 27.42
CA PHE A 349 -22.45 -8.91 26.68
C PHE A 349 -23.56 -7.91 27.05
N ARG A 350 -24.51 -8.32 27.90
CA ARG A 350 -25.61 -7.44 28.33
C ARG A 350 -25.10 -6.34 29.26
N GLN A 351 -25.04 -5.11 28.77
CA GLN A 351 -24.87 -3.93 29.62
C GLN A 351 -26.23 -3.52 30.20
N LEU A 352 -26.38 -3.55 31.52
CA LEU A 352 -27.59 -3.05 32.20
C LEU A 352 -27.41 -1.56 32.51
N ARG A 353 -28.04 -0.69 31.71
CA ARG A 353 -28.09 0.74 32.00
C ARG A 353 -29.22 1.02 33.00
N VAL A 354 -28.90 1.05 34.29
CA VAL A 354 -29.86 1.41 35.34
C VAL A 354 -29.85 2.93 35.55
N THR A 355 -30.89 3.60 35.09
CA THR A 355 -31.13 5.01 35.41
C THR A 355 -31.91 5.08 36.72
N THR A 356 -31.27 5.52 37.81
CA THR A 356 -31.96 5.81 39.07
C THR A 356 -32.25 7.31 39.17
N ARG A 357 -33.46 7.63 39.63
CA ARG A 357 -33.87 9.01 39.91
C ARG A 357 -34.38 9.06 41.34
N ALA A 358 -33.77 9.92 42.15
CA ALA A 358 -34.29 10.27 43.47
C ALA A 358 -35.11 11.56 43.32
N ASN A 359 -36.43 11.46 43.48
CA ASN A 359 -37.31 12.63 43.46
C ASN A 359 -37.36 13.26 44.87
N ALA A 360 -36.22 13.77 45.32
CA ALA A 360 -36.07 14.43 46.61
C ALA A 360 -35.51 15.84 46.42
N ASP A 361 -36.16 16.82 47.06
CA ASP A 361 -35.73 18.21 47.09
C ASP A 361 -34.74 18.37 48.26
N PHE A 362 -33.44 18.17 47.97
CA PHE A 362 -32.36 18.18 48.97
C PHE A 362 -32.23 19.54 49.69
N ASP A 363 -32.75 20.61 49.11
CA ASP A 363 -32.72 21.95 49.70
C ASP A 363 -33.84 22.15 50.73
N LYS A 364 -34.91 21.35 50.68
CA LYS A 364 -36.09 21.47 51.56
C LYS A 364 -36.25 20.32 52.53
N LEU A 365 -35.54 19.22 52.33
CA LEU A 365 -35.57 18.04 53.18
C LEU A 365 -34.20 17.87 53.87
N PRO A 366 -34.16 17.53 55.17
CA PRO A 366 -32.89 17.29 55.89
C PRO A 366 -32.29 15.93 55.48
N LEU A 367 -31.95 15.77 54.21
CA LEU A 367 -31.38 14.56 53.63
C LEU A 367 -29.90 14.79 53.36
N ASN A 368 -29.04 14.04 54.05
CA ASN A 368 -27.58 14.17 53.92
C ASN A 368 -26.98 13.29 52.80
N SER A 369 -27.66 12.21 52.42
CA SER A 369 -27.25 11.33 51.32
C SER A 369 -28.42 10.49 50.80
N VAL A 370 -28.31 10.03 49.54
CA VAL A 370 -29.19 9.01 48.97
C VAL A 370 -28.32 7.83 48.56
N GLU A 371 -28.53 6.68 49.20
CA GLU A 371 -27.85 5.44 48.86
C GLU A 371 -28.76 4.58 47.97
N VAL A 372 -28.26 4.25 46.78
CA VAL A 372 -28.94 3.32 45.87
C VAL A 372 -28.22 1.98 45.97
N LYS A 373 -28.88 1.01 46.62
CA LYS A 373 -28.38 -0.37 46.66
C LYS A 373 -29.01 -1.17 45.53
N ILE A 374 -28.19 -1.59 44.57
CA ILE A 374 -28.61 -2.47 43.48
C ILE A 374 -28.11 -3.87 43.80
N GLU A 375 -29.03 -4.77 44.13
CA GLU A 375 -28.72 -6.20 44.29
C GLU A 375 -29.14 -6.94 43.02
N TYR A 376 -28.17 -7.53 42.33
CA TYR A 376 -28.41 -8.45 41.22
C TYR A 376 -28.12 -9.87 41.68
N LYS A 377 -29.09 -10.78 41.53
CA LYS A 377 -28.85 -12.21 41.77
C LYS A 377 -28.02 -12.75 40.62
N GLN A 378 -26.69 -12.73 40.78
CA GLN A 378 -25.85 -13.58 39.95
C GLN A 378 -26.21 -15.04 40.28
N GLY A 379 -26.52 -15.84 39.26
CA GLY A 379 -26.69 -17.27 39.43
C GLY A 379 -25.42 -17.86 40.04
N ARG A 380 -25.52 -18.33 41.29
CA ARG A 380 -24.54 -19.11 42.08
C ARG A 380 -23.04 -18.91 41.73
N ALA A 381 -22.37 -18.05 42.48
CA ALA A 381 -21.02 -18.31 42.97
C ALA A 381 -20.86 -17.68 44.36
N GLN A 382 -20.49 -18.51 45.35
CA GLN A 382 -20.28 -18.11 46.74
C GLN A 382 -19.17 -17.05 46.85
N HIS A 383 -19.45 -15.90 47.45
CA HIS A 383 -18.42 -14.97 47.91
C HIS A 383 -18.25 -15.08 49.43
N GLN A 384 -17.06 -15.51 49.85
CA GLN A 384 -16.58 -15.32 51.23
C GLN A 384 -16.38 -13.82 51.47
N GLY A 385 -16.96 -13.32 52.56
CA GLY A 385 -16.93 -11.92 52.92
C GLY A 385 -15.55 -11.47 53.40
N ILE A 386 -15.12 -10.31 52.91
CA ILE A 386 -14.07 -9.51 53.56
C ILE A 386 -14.75 -8.27 54.13
N ARG A 387 -14.82 -8.20 55.47
CA ARG A 387 -15.14 -6.98 56.20
C ARG A 387 -13.89 -6.11 56.25
N SER A 388 -14.01 -4.86 55.82
CA SER A 388 -13.11 -3.79 56.27
C SER A 388 -13.94 -2.72 56.97
N SER A 389 -13.95 -2.78 58.30
CA SER A 389 -14.27 -1.64 59.16
C SER A 389 -13.01 -0.83 59.37
N GLN A 390 -13.07 0.49 59.19
CA GLN A 390 -12.13 1.41 59.84
C GLN A 390 -12.84 2.74 60.18
N PRO A 391 -12.34 3.45 61.22
CA PRO A 391 -13.13 4.31 62.11
C PRO A 391 -13.51 5.67 61.55
#